data_AF-A0A8T9DKP4-F1
#
_entry.id   AF-A0A8T9DKP4-F1
#
_cell.length_a   1.000
_cell.length_b   1.000
_cell.length_c   1.000
_cell.angle_alpha   90.00
_cell.angle_beta   90.00
_cell.angle_gamma   90.00
#
_symmetry.space_group_name_H-M   'P 1'
#
loop_
_entity.id
_entity.type
_entity.pdbx_description
1 polymer ?
#
loop_
_entity_poly.entity_id
_entity_poly.type
_entity_poly.pdbx_seq_one_letter_code
_entity_poly.pdbx_strand_id
1 'polypeptide(L)'
;MMHEKIRPHHLERKAILYVRQSSAHQVLHNRESSMLQYAMCDRLTALGWSRVETIDDDPGRSAAGGVVRAGFDRMVAEVCLGRVGAVAAREVSRFARNSRDWQQLIEMCRVVDTVLIDQETVYAQRQGNDRLLLGLKGSLNEYELDLLRQRSLSARYEKARRGELVVAAPVGFVKVGLRRNLIGVCRNPLPWCSTRLLSSAAPIRP
;
A
#
# COMPACT_ATOMS: atom_id res chain seq x y z
N MET A 1 23.35 -13.39 20.52
CA MET A 1 22.79 -14.68 20.03
C MET A 1 22.71 -14.56 18.51
N MET A 2 23.46 -15.36 17.76
CA MET A 2 23.45 -15.30 16.28
C MET A 2 22.15 -15.94 15.79
N HIS A 3 21.40 -15.23 14.96
CA HIS A 3 20.19 -15.77 14.35
C HIS A 3 20.59 -16.72 13.21
N GLU A 4 20.13 -17.97 13.22
CA GLU A 4 20.58 -19.05 12.31
C GLU A 4 20.50 -18.69 10.82
N LYS A 5 19.49 -17.88 10.46
CA LYS A 5 19.24 -17.41 9.08
C LYS A 5 20.08 -16.18 8.67
N ILE A 6 20.70 -15.48 9.61
CA ILE A 6 21.49 -14.27 9.35
C ILE A 6 22.97 -14.64 9.34
N ARG A 7 23.61 -14.47 8.18
CA ARG A 7 25.04 -14.76 7.98
C ARG A 7 25.86 -13.47 8.03
N PRO A 8 27.17 -13.54 8.29
CA PRO A 8 28.04 -12.36 8.39
C PRO A 8 27.96 -11.42 7.17
N HIS A 9 27.89 -11.97 5.96
CA HIS A 9 27.80 -11.17 4.73
C HIS A 9 26.49 -10.37 4.61
N HIS A 10 25.42 -10.75 5.32
CA HIS A 10 24.21 -9.93 5.42
C HIS A 10 24.47 -8.67 6.28
N LEU A 11 25.29 -8.78 7.31
CA LEU A 11 25.59 -7.69 8.25
C LEU A 11 26.63 -6.70 7.71
N GLU A 12 27.47 -7.12 6.77
CA GLU A 12 28.38 -6.24 6.03
C GLU A 12 27.64 -5.21 5.15
N ARG A 13 26.39 -5.54 4.79
CA ARG A 13 25.51 -4.72 3.96
C ARG A 13 24.50 -3.98 4.83
N LYS A 14 23.97 -2.86 4.34
CA LYS A 14 22.95 -2.11 5.09
C LYS A 14 21.63 -2.90 5.16
N ALA A 15 20.86 -2.68 6.21
CA ALA A 15 19.45 -3.02 6.25
C ALA A 15 18.60 -1.82 5.80
N ILE A 16 17.52 -2.09 5.09
CA ILE A 16 16.51 -1.09 4.77
C ILE A 16 15.25 -1.39 5.58
N LEU A 17 14.72 -0.40 6.30
CA LEU A 17 13.38 -0.43 6.89
C LEU A 17 12.42 0.32 5.95
N TYR A 18 11.52 -0.40 5.30
CA TYR A 18 10.47 0.20 4.47
C TYR A 18 9.22 0.45 5.31
N VAL A 19 8.83 1.71 5.41
CA VAL A 19 7.64 2.17 6.12
C VAL A 19 6.65 2.67 5.10
N ARG A 20 5.44 2.12 5.14
CA ARG A 20 4.30 2.63 4.38
C ARG A 20 3.36 3.33 5.34
N GLN A 21 3.37 4.66 5.33
CA GLN A 21 2.47 5.43 6.19
C GLN A 21 1.02 5.38 5.70
N SER A 22 0.12 5.87 6.55
CA SER A 22 -1.28 6.17 6.22
C SER A 22 -1.38 7.70 6.12
N SER A 23 -2.16 8.25 5.18
CA SER A 23 -2.17 9.65 4.69
C SER A 23 -1.73 10.76 5.66
N ALA A 24 -1.13 11.85 5.15
CA ALA A 24 -0.63 13.03 5.87
C ALA A 24 -1.43 13.52 7.11
N HIS A 25 -2.76 13.37 7.13
CA HIS A 25 -3.61 13.72 8.28
C HIS A 25 -3.42 12.81 9.51
N GLN A 26 -3.01 11.55 9.34
CA GLN A 26 -2.79 10.60 10.43
C GLN A 26 -1.41 10.73 11.08
N VAL A 27 -0.45 11.34 10.38
CA VAL A 27 0.95 11.48 10.85
C VAL A 27 1.06 12.52 11.98
N LEU A 28 0.26 13.58 11.92
CA LEU A 28 0.26 14.65 12.93
C LEU A 28 -0.28 14.21 14.32
N HIS A 29 -0.97 13.06 14.42
CA HIS A 29 -1.63 12.63 15.66
C HIS A 29 -1.24 11.22 16.15
N ASN A 30 -0.43 10.45 15.41
CA ASN A 30 -0.12 9.06 15.78
C ASN A 30 1.28 8.87 16.40
N ARG A 31 1.36 9.01 17.73
CA ARG A 31 2.51 8.57 18.54
C ARG A 31 2.86 7.09 18.33
N GLU A 32 1.86 6.27 18.03
CA GLU A 32 2.00 4.84 17.77
C GLU A 32 2.84 4.55 16.51
N SER A 33 2.74 5.39 15.48
CA SER A 33 3.50 5.22 14.24
C SER A 33 5.00 5.40 14.44
N SER A 34 5.41 6.39 15.25
CA SER A 34 6.81 6.61 15.60
C SER A 34 7.33 5.49 16.50
N MET A 35 6.59 5.08 17.52
CA MET A 35 6.98 3.97 18.40
C MET A 35 7.20 2.66 17.65
N LEU A 36 6.32 2.36 16.69
CA LEU A 36 6.44 1.15 15.87
C LEU A 36 7.66 1.18 14.92
N GLN A 37 8.06 2.36 14.44
CA GLN A 37 9.28 2.51 13.65
C GLN A 37 10.53 2.33 14.50
N TYR A 38 10.57 2.92 15.70
CA TYR A 38 11.66 2.70 16.66
C TYR A 38 11.79 1.21 17.00
N ALA A 39 10.68 0.51 17.28
CA ALA A 39 10.70 -0.91 17.58
C ALA A 39 11.31 -1.77 16.45
N MET A 40 11.05 -1.42 15.18
CA MET A 40 11.65 -2.14 14.04
C MET A 40 13.13 -1.81 13.84
N CYS A 41 13.54 -0.55 14.03
CA CYS A 41 14.95 -0.17 14.02
C CYS A 41 15.72 -0.86 15.15
N ASP A 42 15.15 -0.91 16.36
CA ASP A 42 15.72 -1.58 17.52
C ASP A 42 15.86 -3.08 17.25
N ARG A 43 14.84 -3.70 16.64
CA ARG A 43 14.91 -5.11 16.22
C ARG A 43 16.06 -5.36 15.25
N LEU A 44 16.22 -4.54 14.22
CA LEU A 44 17.32 -4.68 13.25
C LEU A 44 18.69 -4.54 13.92
N THR A 45 18.80 -3.61 14.87
CA THR A 45 20.02 -3.39 15.64
C THR A 45 20.31 -4.60 16.54
N ALA A 46 19.30 -5.14 17.22
CA ALA A 46 19.40 -6.34 18.04
C ALA A 46 19.76 -7.60 17.23
N LEU A 47 19.36 -7.65 15.95
CA LEU A 47 19.75 -8.71 15.00
C LEU A 47 21.17 -8.52 14.44
N GLY A 48 21.83 -7.40 14.74
CA GLY A 48 23.24 -7.15 14.45
C GLY A 48 23.53 -6.13 13.35
N TRP A 49 22.52 -5.46 12.77
CA TRP A 49 22.78 -4.41 11.77
C TRP A 49 23.21 -3.11 12.43
N SER A 50 24.38 -2.62 12.01
CA SER A 50 24.90 -1.29 12.39
C SER A 50 24.44 -0.17 11.46
N ARG A 51 24.05 -0.51 10.22
CA ARG A 51 23.62 0.43 9.18
C ARG A 51 22.17 0.15 8.79
N VAL A 52 21.25 0.94 9.34
CA VAL A 52 19.82 0.87 9.04
C VAL A 52 19.39 2.15 8.31
N GLU A 53 18.81 2.00 7.13
CA GLU A 53 18.24 3.10 6.34
C GLU A 53 16.71 2.98 6.33
N THR A 54 16.00 3.99 6.79
CA THR A 54 14.53 4.01 6.75
C THR A 54 14.05 4.72 5.48
N ILE A 55 13.21 4.04 4.71
CA ILE A 55 12.54 4.58 3.52
C ILE A 55 11.05 4.70 3.85
N ASP A 56 10.55 5.94 3.91
CA ASP A 56 9.12 6.24 4.06
C ASP A 56 8.49 6.50 2.69
N ASP A 57 7.35 5.86 2.42
CA ASP A 57 6.58 5.99 1.19
C ASP A 57 5.14 6.41 1.54
N ASP A 58 4.75 7.62 1.11
CA ASP A 58 3.44 8.22 1.41
C ASP A 58 2.35 7.60 0.51
N PRO A 59 1.23 7.09 1.06
CA PRO A 59 0.09 6.59 0.27
C PRO A 59 -0.69 7.69 -0.49
N GLY A 60 -0.27 8.95 -0.40
CA GLY A 60 -1.12 10.11 -0.61
C GLY A 60 -0.97 10.91 -1.91
N ARG A 61 -0.55 10.36 -3.06
CA ARG A 61 -0.73 11.06 -4.36
C ARG A 61 -0.99 10.12 -5.53
N SER A 62 -2.26 9.80 -5.78
CA SER A 62 -2.75 9.34 -7.08
C SER A 62 -4.28 9.49 -7.16
N ALA A 63 -4.76 10.74 -7.18
CA ALA A 63 -6.08 11.08 -7.73
C ALA A 63 -5.98 12.04 -8.93
N ALA A 64 -4.84 12.70 -9.12
CA ALA A 64 -4.52 13.46 -10.33
C ALA A 64 -2.99 13.60 -10.41
N GLY A 65 -2.34 12.90 -11.35
CA GLY A 65 -0.93 13.13 -11.71
C GLY A 65 0.15 12.47 -10.82
N GLY A 66 0.68 11.33 -11.30
CA GLY A 66 2.11 11.19 -11.60
C GLY A 66 3.18 11.22 -10.51
N VAL A 67 2.89 11.02 -9.22
CA VAL A 67 3.98 10.87 -8.22
C VAL A 67 4.28 9.38 -8.02
N VAL A 68 5.33 8.96 -8.69
CA VAL A 68 5.90 7.60 -8.75
C VAL A 68 6.35 7.13 -7.37
N ARG A 69 6.28 5.81 -7.13
CA ARG A 69 6.70 5.06 -5.92
C ARG A 69 8.22 5.09 -5.72
N ALA A 70 8.81 6.29 -5.70
CA ALA A 70 10.25 6.49 -5.73
C ALA A 70 10.98 5.80 -4.56
N GLY A 71 10.33 5.67 -3.40
CA GLY A 71 10.89 4.97 -2.23
C GLY A 71 11.02 3.46 -2.47
N PHE A 72 9.95 2.82 -2.95
CA PHE A 72 9.97 1.38 -3.25
C PHE A 72 10.94 1.05 -4.40
N ASP A 73 10.91 1.82 -5.48
CA ASP A 73 11.79 1.59 -6.63
C ASP A 73 13.27 1.75 -6.26
N ARG A 74 13.60 2.75 -5.42
CA ARG A 74 14.94 2.93 -4.86
C ARG A 74 15.36 1.74 -4.01
N MET A 75 14.48 1.23 -3.15
CA MET A 75 14.77 0.04 -2.34
C MET A 75 15.08 -1.16 -3.22
N VAL A 76 14.25 -1.43 -4.23
CA VAL A 76 14.45 -2.54 -5.18
C VAL A 76 15.78 -2.39 -5.91
N ALA A 77 16.11 -1.18 -6.39
CA ALA A 77 17.39 -0.93 -7.06
C ALA A 77 18.60 -1.24 -6.17
N GLU A 78 18.57 -0.80 -4.91
CA GLU A 78 19.65 -1.06 -3.94
C GLU A 78 19.80 -2.57 -3.62
N VAL A 79 18.69 -3.30 -3.57
CA VAL A 79 18.68 -4.78 -3.45
C VAL A 79 19.29 -5.42 -4.69
N CYS A 80 18.87 -5.03 -5.89
CA CYS A 80 19.41 -5.55 -7.15
C CYS A 80 20.92 -5.30 -7.29
N LEU A 81 21.41 -4.18 -6.73
CA LEU A 81 22.83 -3.84 -6.69
C LEU A 81 23.62 -4.62 -5.61
N GLY A 82 22.96 -5.49 -4.84
CA GLY A 82 23.59 -6.30 -3.80
C GLY A 82 24.08 -5.51 -2.59
N ARG A 83 23.62 -4.25 -2.41
CA ARG A 83 24.06 -3.36 -1.31
C ARG A 83 23.30 -3.59 -0.02
N VAL A 84 22.24 -4.39 -0.06
CA VAL A 84 21.27 -4.58 1.02
C VAL A 84 21.34 -6.02 1.54
N GLY A 85 21.56 -6.15 2.85
CA GLY A 85 21.61 -7.44 3.53
C GLY A 85 20.27 -7.87 4.10
N ALA A 86 19.43 -6.89 4.45
CA ALA A 86 18.06 -7.13 4.89
C ALA A 86 17.10 -6.05 4.39
N VAL A 87 15.89 -6.48 4.01
CA VAL A 87 14.74 -5.59 3.85
C VAL A 87 13.74 -5.92 4.94
N ALA A 88 13.42 -4.92 5.75
CA ALA A 88 12.49 -5.02 6.85
C ALA A 88 11.24 -4.19 6.60
N ALA A 89 10.10 -4.69 7.05
CA ALA A 89 8.85 -3.95 7.08
C ALA A 89 8.01 -4.45 8.25
N ARG A 90 7.05 -3.66 8.74
CA ARG A 90 6.17 -4.10 9.84
C ARG A 90 5.46 -5.43 9.52
N GLU A 91 4.95 -5.51 8.30
CA GLU A 91 4.26 -6.66 7.75
C GLU A 91 4.74 -6.82 6.32
N VAL A 92 5.50 -7.88 6.01
CA VAL A 92 5.97 -8.14 4.63
C VAL A 92 4.81 -8.34 3.65
N SER A 93 3.62 -8.71 4.12
CA SER A 93 2.40 -8.79 3.30
C SER A 93 1.99 -7.45 2.70
N ARG A 94 2.41 -6.30 3.27
CA ARG A 94 2.06 -4.97 2.73
C ARG A 94 2.68 -4.67 1.37
N PHE A 95 3.76 -5.37 1.02
CA PHE A 95 4.35 -5.30 -0.32
C PHE A 95 3.44 -5.98 -1.37
N ALA A 96 2.68 -7.01 -0.98
CA ALA A 96 1.86 -7.82 -1.88
C ALA A 96 0.63 -7.08 -2.46
N ARG A 97 0.35 -5.82 -2.07
CA ARG A 97 -0.73 -5.04 -2.69
C ARG A 97 -0.52 -4.78 -4.19
N ASN A 98 0.73 -4.82 -4.66
CA ASN A 98 1.06 -4.96 -6.08
C ASN A 98 1.82 -6.27 -6.27
N SER A 99 1.09 -7.33 -6.58
CA SER A 99 1.60 -8.70 -6.60
C SER A 99 2.84 -8.86 -7.48
N ARG A 100 2.90 -8.18 -8.63
CA ARG A 100 4.05 -8.23 -9.55
C ARG A 100 5.34 -7.72 -8.92
N ASP A 101 5.31 -6.51 -8.37
CA ASP A 101 6.52 -5.88 -7.80
C ASP A 101 7.04 -6.65 -6.58
N TRP A 102 6.12 -7.22 -5.80
CA TRP A 102 6.44 -8.04 -4.65
C TRP A 102 7.13 -9.35 -5.06
N GLN A 103 6.60 -10.04 -6.07
CA GLN A 103 7.24 -11.25 -6.60
C GLN A 103 8.63 -10.93 -7.14
N GLN A 104 8.77 -9.83 -7.88
CA GLN A 104 10.08 -9.39 -8.38
C GLN A 104 11.07 -9.11 -7.24
N LEU A 105 10.64 -8.45 -6.16
CA LEU A 105 11.48 -8.23 -4.98
C LEU A 105 11.92 -9.55 -4.32
N ILE A 106 10.99 -10.50 -4.12
CA ILE A 106 11.32 -11.82 -3.55
C ILE A 106 12.36 -12.54 -4.41
N GLU A 107 12.17 -12.54 -5.73
CA GLU A 107 13.10 -13.16 -6.68
C GLU A 107 14.50 -12.54 -6.58
N MET A 108 14.59 -11.21 -6.56
CA MET A 108 15.87 -10.52 -6.42
C MET A 108 16.52 -10.80 -5.07
N CYS A 109 15.78 -10.75 -3.96
CA CYS A 109 16.28 -11.09 -2.63
C CYS A 109 16.87 -12.51 -2.58
N ARG A 110 16.30 -13.47 -3.33
CA ARG A 110 16.88 -14.82 -3.45
C ARG A 110 18.21 -14.81 -4.20
N VAL A 111 18.28 -14.08 -5.30
CA VAL A 111 19.49 -13.99 -6.15
C VAL A 111 20.64 -13.37 -5.37
N VAL A 112 20.43 -12.19 -4.79
CA VAL A 112 21.47 -11.43 -4.09
C VAL A 112 21.71 -11.86 -2.65
N ASP A 113 20.94 -12.82 -2.14
CA ASP A 113 20.98 -13.31 -0.75
C ASP A 113 20.71 -12.18 0.26
N THR A 114 19.54 -11.56 0.11
CA THR A 114 18.99 -10.55 1.04
C THR A 114 17.86 -11.20 1.84
N VAL A 115 17.89 -11.06 3.16
CA VAL A 115 16.82 -11.59 4.03
C VAL A 115 15.65 -10.60 4.13
N LEU A 116 14.44 -11.13 4.28
CA LEU A 116 13.27 -10.32 4.60
C LEU A 116 12.94 -10.43 6.09
N ILE A 117 12.56 -9.34 6.73
CA ILE A 117 12.33 -9.31 8.18
C ILE A 117 10.99 -8.60 8.44
N ASP A 118 10.08 -9.24 9.19
CA ASP A 118 8.88 -8.55 9.73
C ASP A 118 9.06 -8.12 11.20
N GLN A 119 8.01 -8.10 12.01
CA GLN A 119 8.14 -7.88 13.46
C GLN A 119 8.50 -9.16 14.23
N GLU A 120 8.19 -10.34 13.67
CA GLU A 120 8.23 -11.61 14.41
C GLU A 120 9.26 -12.58 13.84
N THR A 121 9.47 -12.54 12.52
CA THR A 121 10.18 -13.57 11.76
C THR A 121 11.25 -12.98 10.85
N VAL A 122 12.32 -13.75 10.64
CA VAL A 122 13.32 -13.54 9.59
C VAL A 122 13.12 -14.63 8.52
N TYR A 123 13.03 -14.20 7.27
CA TYR A 123 12.81 -15.04 6.10
C TYR A 123 14.05 -15.05 5.20
N ALA A 124 14.62 -16.23 5.00
CA ALA A 124 15.68 -16.46 4.03
C ALA A 124 15.08 -17.04 2.75
N GLN A 125 15.07 -16.29 1.64
CA GLN A 125 14.42 -16.72 0.39
C GLN A 125 15.01 -17.98 -0.24
N ARG A 126 16.24 -18.35 0.14
CA ARG A 126 16.89 -19.59 -0.30
C ARG A 126 16.36 -20.83 0.43
N GLN A 127 15.61 -20.66 1.52
CA GLN A 127 14.92 -21.74 2.23
C GLN A 127 13.51 -21.94 1.65
N GLY A 128 13.19 -23.17 1.25
CA GLY A 128 11.90 -23.50 0.64
C GLY A 128 10.70 -23.17 1.54
N ASN A 129 10.83 -23.41 2.85
CA ASN A 129 9.77 -23.16 3.84
C ASN A 129 9.42 -21.67 3.94
N ASP A 130 10.44 -20.80 4.02
CA ASP A 130 10.24 -19.35 4.10
C ASP A 130 9.58 -18.81 2.83
N ARG A 131 9.97 -19.34 1.66
CA ARG A 131 9.36 -18.97 0.38
C ARG A 131 7.89 -19.37 0.31
N LEU A 132 7.54 -20.57 0.75
CA LEU A 132 6.16 -21.03 0.80
C LEU A 132 5.32 -20.14 1.72
N LEU A 133 5.84 -19.86 2.93
CA LEU A 133 5.16 -18.99 3.90
C LEU A 133 4.94 -17.58 3.35
N LEU A 134 5.92 -17.01 2.66
CA LEU A 134 5.78 -15.70 2.03
C LEU A 134 4.78 -15.71 0.87
N GLY A 135 4.75 -16.78 0.07
CA GLY A 135 3.75 -16.98 -0.96
C GLY A 135 2.33 -17.01 -0.38
N LEU A 136 2.11 -17.82 0.67
CA LEU A 136 0.82 -17.91 1.36
C LEU A 136 0.42 -16.58 2.01
N LYS A 137 1.34 -15.89 2.69
CA LYS A 137 1.10 -14.54 3.25
C LYS A 137 0.71 -13.53 2.15
N GLY A 138 1.31 -13.64 0.96
CA GLY A 138 0.97 -12.83 -0.21
C GLY A 138 -0.48 -13.06 -0.65
N SER A 139 -0.84 -14.32 -0.90
CA SER A 139 -2.18 -14.72 -1.36
C SER A 139 -3.28 -14.39 -0.35
N LEU A 140 -3.02 -14.56 0.96
CA LEU A 140 -3.97 -14.16 2.01
C LEU A 140 -4.25 -12.65 1.99
N ASN A 141 -3.22 -11.82 1.84
CA ASN A 141 -3.39 -10.38 1.78
C ASN A 141 -4.11 -9.92 0.50
N GLU A 142 -3.89 -10.58 -0.65
CA GLU A 142 -4.69 -10.33 -1.86
C GLU A 142 -6.18 -10.63 -1.63
N TYR A 143 -6.48 -11.78 -1.02
CA TYR A 143 -7.84 -12.16 -0.66
C TYR A 143 -8.51 -11.18 0.32
N GLU A 144 -7.79 -10.73 1.36
CA GLU A 144 -8.29 -9.74 2.30
C GLU A 144 -8.65 -8.40 1.62
N LEU A 145 -7.83 -7.96 0.66
CA LEU A 145 -8.11 -6.74 -0.12
C LEU A 145 -9.38 -6.91 -0.96
N ASP A 146 -9.58 -8.06 -1.57
CA ASP A 146 -10.79 -8.35 -2.35
C ASP A 146 -12.04 -8.38 -1.48
N LEU A 147 -11.95 -8.97 -0.28
CA LEU A 147 -13.05 -8.95 0.69
C LEU A 147 -13.39 -7.52 1.13
N LEU A 148 -12.38 -6.68 1.38
CA LEU A 148 -12.58 -5.26 1.72
C LEU A 148 -13.22 -4.47 0.56
N ARG A 149 -12.81 -4.73 -0.69
CA ARG A 149 -13.41 -4.13 -1.89
C ARG A 149 -14.87 -4.54 -2.03
N GLN A 150 -15.19 -5.82 -1.88
CA GLN A 150 -16.55 -6.33 -1.91
C GLN A 150 -17.44 -5.65 -0.85
N ARG A 151 -16.99 -5.60 0.40
CA ARG A 151 -17.72 -4.90 1.48
C ARG A 151 -17.93 -3.42 1.19
N SER A 152 -16.93 -2.76 0.63
CA SER A 152 -17.03 -1.34 0.23
C SER A 152 -18.06 -1.13 -0.88
N LEU A 153 -18.08 -2.01 -1.90
CA LEU A 153 -19.06 -1.98 -2.97
C LEU A 153 -20.47 -2.22 -2.45
N SER A 154 -20.68 -3.25 -1.62
CA SER A 154 -21.98 -3.51 -0.99
C SER A 154 -22.46 -2.32 -0.17
N ALA A 155 -21.58 -1.70 0.64
CA ALA A 155 -21.92 -0.50 1.40
C ALA A 155 -22.28 0.70 0.49
N ARG A 156 -21.63 0.85 -0.66
CA ARG A 156 -21.98 1.86 -1.67
C ARG A 156 -23.35 1.60 -2.29
N TYR A 157 -23.66 0.34 -2.64
CA TYR A 157 -24.97 -0.04 -3.17
C TYR A 157 -26.09 0.21 -2.15
N GLU A 158 -25.87 -0.11 -0.87
CA GLU A 158 -26.84 0.15 0.18
C GLU A 158 -27.06 1.65 0.43
N LYS A 159 -26.00 2.47 0.36
CA LYS A 159 -26.14 3.93 0.36
C LYS A 159 -26.92 4.44 -0.85
N ALA A 160 -26.74 3.83 -2.03
CA ALA A 160 -27.47 4.21 -3.23
C ALA A 160 -28.96 3.87 -3.10
N ARG A 161 -29.29 2.68 -2.60
CA ARG A 161 -30.67 2.22 -2.35
C ARG A 161 -31.41 3.15 -1.38
N ARG A 162 -30.73 3.68 -0.36
CA ARG A 162 -31.30 4.67 0.58
C ARG A 162 -31.29 6.11 0.06
N GLY A 163 -30.76 6.37 -1.14
CA GLY A 163 -30.60 7.73 -1.68
C GLY A 163 -29.56 8.59 -0.94
N GLU A 164 -28.67 7.96 -0.17
CA GLU A 164 -27.63 8.58 0.64
C GLU A 164 -26.26 8.59 -0.05
N LEU A 165 -26.13 7.96 -1.21
CA LEU A 165 -24.86 7.89 -1.94
C LEU A 165 -24.48 9.28 -2.48
N VAL A 166 -23.44 9.86 -1.89
CA VAL A 166 -22.82 11.09 -2.37
C VAL A 166 -21.67 10.73 -3.31
N VAL A 167 -21.87 10.99 -4.60
CA VAL A 167 -20.81 10.95 -5.62
C VAL A 167 -20.38 12.38 -5.96
N ALA A 168 -19.09 12.56 -6.28
CA ALA A 168 -18.59 13.82 -6.81
C ALA A 168 -19.28 14.13 -8.13
N ALA A 169 -19.63 15.40 -8.35
CA ALA A 169 -20.17 15.82 -9.64
C ALA A 169 -19.09 15.67 -10.72
N PRO A 170 -19.44 15.21 -11.93
CA PRO A 170 -18.52 15.18 -13.06
C PRO A 170 -17.90 16.56 -13.31
N VAL A 171 -16.71 16.60 -13.93
CA VAL A 171 -16.06 17.86 -14.32
C VAL A 171 -17.03 18.70 -15.16
N GLY A 172 -17.15 19.99 -14.81
CA GLY A 172 -18.10 20.91 -15.45
C GLY A 172 -19.48 20.95 -14.80
N PHE A 173 -19.78 20.09 -13.82
CA PHE A 173 -21.05 20.10 -13.09
C PHE A 173 -20.87 20.50 -11.62
N VAL A 174 -21.85 21.22 -11.07
CA VAL A 174 -21.94 21.51 -9.64
C VAL A 174 -23.18 20.85 -9.08
N LYS A 175 -23.02 20.21 -7.92
CA LYS A 175 -24.11 19.62 -7.17
C LYS A 175 -24.90 20.73 -6.47
N VAL A 176 -26.12 20.99 -6.92
CA VAL A 176 -27.01 21.98 -6.30
C VAL A 176 -28.03 21.23 -5.43
N GLY A 177 -27.96 21.42 -4.11
CA GLY A 177 -28.93 20.90 -3.13
C GLY A 177 -28.33 20.04 -1.99
N LEU A 178 -28.71 20.37 -0.74
CA LEU A 178 -28.52 19.54 0.45
C LEU A 178 -29.83 18.76 0.70
N ARG A 179 -29.80 17.45 0.41
CA ARG A 179 -30.87 16.44 0.58
C ARG A 179 -31.80 16.22 -0.62
N ARG A 180 -31.79 14.95 -1.05
CA ARG A 180 -32.76 14.19 -1.86
C ARG A 180 -32.92 14.47 -3.35
N ASN A 181 -32.65 15.65 -3.89
CA ASN A 181 -32.72 15.87 -5.35
C ASN A 181 -31.39 16.41 -5.90
N LEU A 182 -30.64 15.53 -6.56
CA LEU A 182 -29.39 15.85 -7.26
C LEU A 182 -29.71 16.47 -8.63
N ILE A 183 -29.60 17.80 -8.76
CA ILE A 183 -29.55 18.45 -10.06
C ILE A 183 -28.10 18.84 -10.32
N GLY A 184 -27.50 18.29 -11.37
CA GLY A 184 -26.20 18.74 -11.86
C GLY A 184 -26.39 19.98 -12.73
N VAL A 185 -25.83 21.12 -12.30
CA VAL A 185 -25.85 22.37 -13.10
C VAL A 185 -24.50 22.55 -13.77
N CYS A 186 -24.49 22.80 -15.08
CA CYS A 186 -23.26 23.02 -15.85
C CYS A 186 -22.65 24.39 -15.50
N ARG A 187 -21.36 24.44 -15.17
CA ARG A 187 -20.63 25.66 -14.75
C ARG A 187 -20.45 26.69 -15.86
N ASN A 188 -20.54 26.29 -17.13
CA ASN A 188 -20.40 27.16 -18.29
C ASN A 188 -21.27 26.61 -19.44
N PRO A 189 -22.51 27.10 -19.62
CA PRO A 189 -23.38 26.60 -20.67
C PRO A 189 -22.87 27.06 -22.04
N LEU A 190 -22.14 26.18 -22.75
CA LEU A 190 -21.89 26.32 -24.18
C LEU A 190 -23.22 26.13 -24.95
N PRO A 191 -23.40 26.71 -26.15
CA PRO A 191 -24.68 26.68 -26.88
C PRO A 191 -25.18 25.28 -27.28
N TRP A 192 -24.37 24.24 -27.10
CA TRP A 192 -24.73 22.83 -27.33
C TRP A 192 -25.16 22.10 -26.04
N CYS A 193 -25.10 22.76 -24.89
CA CYS A 193 -25.51 22.21 -23.60
C CYS A 193 -27.04 22.32 -23.46
N SER A 194 -27.77 21.50 -24.22
CA SER A 194 -29.21 21.35 -24.00
C SER A 194 -29.44 20.82 -22.59
N THR A 195 -30.30 21.48 -21.83
CA THR A 195 -30.75 21.14 -20.48
C THR A 195 -31.47 19.78 -20.46
N ARG A 196 -30.78 18.68 -20.74
CA ARG A 196 -31.26 17.33 -20.41
C ARG A 196 -30.94 17.07 -18.95
N LEU A 197 -31.96 17.24 -18.13
CA LEU A 197 -32.08 16.61 -16.82
C LEU A 197 -31.59 15.16 -16.92
N LEU A 198 -30.43 14.86 -16.34
CA LEU A 198 -30.07 13.50 -15.97
C LEU A 198 -30.92 13.09 -14.77
N SER A 199 -32.21 12.83 -15.01
CA SER A 199 -32.96 11.88 -14.21
C SER A 199 -32.53 10.49 -14.66
N SER A 200 -31.40 10.01 -14.14
CA SER A 200 -31.01 8.61 -14.31
C SER A 200 -30.70 7.99 -12.96
N ALA A 201 -31.75 7.86 -12.14
CA ALA A 201 -31.93 6.60 -11.43
C ALA A 201 -32.51 5.61 -12.46
N ALA A 202 -31.65 4.98 -13.26
CA ALA A 202 -32.07 3.82 -14.03
C ALA A 202 -32.17 2.63 -13.06
N PRO A 203 -33.26 1.84 -13.08
CA PRO A 203 -33.31 0.60 -12.33
C PRO A 203 -32.30 -0.37 -12.94
N ILE A 204 -31.36 -0.84 -12.13
CA ILE A 204 -30.54 -2.01 -12.47
C ILE A 204 -31.54 -3.18 -12.52
N ARG A 205 -31.89 -3.63 -13.73
CA ARG A 205 -32.68 -4.85 -13.94
C ARG A 205 -31.88 -6.07 -13.45
N PRO A 206 -32.56 -7.09 -12.90
CA PRO A 206 -31.92 -8.28 -12.33
C PRO A 206 -31.11 -9.07 -13.36
#